data_AF-A0A3A9GV52-F1
#
_entry.id   AF-A0A3A9GV52-F1
#
_cell.length_a   1.000
_cell.length_b   1.000
_cell.length_c   1.000
_cell.angle_alpha   90.00
_cell.angle_beta   90.00
_cell.angle_gamma   90.00
#
_symmetry.space_group_name_H-M   'P 1'
#
loop_
_entity.id
_entity.type
_entity.pdbx_description
1 polymer ?
#
loop_
_entity_poly.entity_id
_entity_poly.type
_entity_poly.pdbx_seq_one_letter_code
_entity_poly.pdbx_strand_id
1 'polypeptide(L)'
;MTENEAKKLIAKFCEDRMNFARGKDMSDKELKDFCKFSDALTLSISSLEEIQQYRAIGTVEECWEARERQRGKKRVLDSYCGFNSYECPVCGTEPVGGSNYCHKCGQRLE
;
A
#
# COMPACT_ATOMS: atom_id res chain seq x y z
N MET A 1 -14.94 3.65 15.57
CA MET A 1 -15.08 2.33 14.95
C MET A 1 -13.92 2.12 13.99
N THR A 2 -13.13 1.05 14.19
CA THR A 2 -12.03 0.65 13.30
C THR A 2 -12.54 -0.15 12.10
N GLU A 3 -11.73 -0.32 11.05
CA GLU A 3 -12.09 -1.15 9.90
C GLU A 3 -12.35 -2.61 10.28
N ASN A 4 -11.59 -3.14 11.24
CA ASN A 4 -11.80 -4.49 11.77
C ASN A 4 -13.10 -4.61 12.56
N GLU A 5 -13.48 -3.57 13.31
CA GLU A 5 -14.80 -3.51 13.96
C GLU A 5 -15.93 -3.42 12.94
N ALA A 6 -15.76 -2.61 11.87
CA ALA A 6 -16.73 -2.50 10.79
C ALA A 6 -16.93 -3.83 10.06
N LYS A 7 -15.85 -4.53 9.70
CA LYS A 7 -15.91 -5.87 9.08
C LYS A 7 -16.65 -6.88 9.96
N LYS A 8 -16.37 -6.90 11.27
CA LYS A 8 -17.06 -7.77 12.23
C LYS A 8 -18.57 -7.47 12.29
N LEU A 9 -18.95 -6.20 12.31
CA LEU A 9 -20.35 -5.78 12.32
C LEU A 9 -21.06 -6.17 11.03
N ILE A 10 -20.43 -5.97 9.87
CA ILE A 10 -21.00 -6.35 8.56
C ILE A 10 -21.18 -7.87 8.47
N ALA A 11 -20.17 -8.65 8.88
CA ALA A 11 -20.23 -10.10 8.87
C ALA A 11 -21.37 -10.61 9.76
N LYS A 12 -21.46 -10.11 11.00
CA LYS A 12 -22.55 -10.45 11.93
C LYS A 12 -23.92 -10.10 11.34
N PHE A 13 -24.06 -8.92 10.75
CA PHE A 13 -25.32 -8.51 10.12
C PHE A 13 -25.72 -9.43 8.96
N CYS A 14 -24.75 -9.87 8.16
CA CYS A 14 -24.99 -10.83 7.08
C CYS A 14 -25.47 -12.17 7.64
N GLU A 15 -24.82 -12.70 8.68
CA GLU A 15 -25.21 -13.95 9.35
C GLU A 15 -26.62 -13.86 9.95
N ASP A 16 -26.91 -12.81 10.71
CA ASP A 16 -28.22 -12.58 11.33
C ASP A 16 -29.33 -12.54 10.27
N ARG A 17 -29.05 -11.90 9.13
CA ARG A 17 -30.00 -11.78 8.02
C ARG A 17 -30.19 -13.10 7.26
N MET A 18 -29.13 -13.87 7.06
CA MET A 18 -29.18 -15.24 6.50
C MET A 18 -30.01 -16.17 7.41
N ASN A 19 -29.79 -16.09 8.72
CA ASN A 19 -30.55 -16.85 9.71
C ASN A 19 -32.04 -16.49 9.69
N PHE A 20 -32.37 -15.20 9.55
CA PHE A 20 -33.76 -14.75 9.44
C PHE A 20 -34.47 -15.21 8.15
N ALA A 21 -33.73 -15.32 7.04
CA ALA A 21 -34.29 -15.77 5.76
C ALA A 21 -34.48 -17.29 5.70
N ARG A 22 -33.82 -18.05 6.58
CA ARG A 22 -33.85 -19.51 6.58
C ARG A 22 -35.27 -20.04 6.81
N GLY A 23 -35.75 -20.85 5.88
CA GLY A 23 -37.06 -21.51 5.98
C GLY A 23 -38.26 -20.60 5.74
N LYS A 24 -38.04 -19.38 5.22
CA LYS A 24 -39.13 -18.50 4.78
C LYS A 24 -39.40 -18.71 3.30
N ASP A 25 -40.69 -18.86 2.97
CA ASP A 25 -41.14 -18.74 1.60
C ASP A 25 -40.99 -17.28 1.17
N MET A 26 -40.07 -17.04 0.25
CA MET A 26 -39.82 -15.73 -0.33
C MET A 26 -40.30 -15.72 -1.77
N SER A 27 -40.93 -14.62 -2.19
CA SER A 27 -41.17 -14.37 -3.61
C SER A 27 -39.85 -14.17 -4.37
N ASP A 28 -39.85 -14.41 -5.68
CA ASP A 28 -38.70 -14.17 -6.55
C ASP A 28 -38.11 -12.75 -6.42
N LYS A 29 -38.98 -11.76 -6.17
CA LYS A 29 -38.57 -10.37 -5.97
C LYS A 29 -37.78 -10.20 -4.66
N GLU A 30 -38.27 -10.78 -3.56
CA GLU A 30 -37.60 -10.72 -2.26
C GLU A 30 -36.28 -11.48 -2.26
N LEU A 31 -36.23 -12.63 -2.93
CA LEU A 31 -34.99 -13.39 -3.14
C LEU A 31 -33.96 -12.54 -3.90
N LYS A 32 -34.37 -11.87 -4.97
CA LYS A 32 -33.48 -11.03 -5.77
C LYS A 32 -32.94 -9.85 -4.98
N ASP A 33 -33.80 -9.18 -4.21
CA ASP A 33 -33.38 -8.05 -3.37
C ASP A 33 -32.50 -8.51 -2.20
N PHE A 34 -32.73 -9.70 -1.67
CA PHE A 34 -31.86 -10.34 -0.68
C PHE A 34 -30.45 -10.61 -1.25
N CYS A 35 -30.35 -11.23 -2.43
CA CYS A 35 -29.07 -11.51 -3.07
C CYS A 35 -28.28 -10.23 -3.34
N LYS A 36 -28.91 -9.21 -3.93
CA LYS A 36 -28.25 -7.91 -4.17
C LYS A 36 -27.68 -7.30 -2.89
N PHE A 37 -28.41 -7.40 -1.79
CA PHE A 37 -27.96 -6.89 -0.52
C PHE A 37 -26.75 -7.69 0.01
N SER A 38 -26.79 -9.02 -0.08
CA SER A 38 -25.66 -9.90 0.27
C SER A 38 -24.42 -9.60 -0.56
N ASP A 39 -24.59 -9.40 -1.87
CA ASP A 39 -23.50 -9.05 -2.79
C ASP A 39 -22.87 -7.70 -2.40
N ALA A 40 -23.70 -6.70 -2.08
CA ALA A 40 -23.21 -5.39 -1.65
C ALA A 40 -22.41 -5.46 -0.34
N LEU A 41 -22.84 -6.26 0.64
CA LEU A 41 -22.08 -6.46 1.88
C LEU A 41 -20.76 -7.20 1.64
N THR A 42 -20.79 -8.22 0.79
CA THR A 42 -19.59 -8.99 0.44
C THR A 42 -18.56 -8.09 -0.25
N LEU A 43 -19.01 -7.30 -1.24
CA LEU A 43 -18.19 -6.30 -1.91
C LEU A 43 -17.62 -5.28 -0.90
N SER A 44 -18.43 -4.81 0.05
CA SER A 44 -17.99 -3.86 1.08
C SER A 44 -16.87 -4.43 1.96
N ILE A 45 -16.95 -5.71 2.36
CA ILE A 45 -15.88 -6.38 3.11
C ILE A 45 -14.61 -6.48 2.27
N SER A 46 -14.72 -6.92 1.02
CA SER A 46 -13.56 -7.05 0.12
C SER A 46 -12.88 -5.70 -0.14
N SER A 47 -13.65 -4.62 -0.34
CA SER A 47 -13.08 -3.28 -0.51
C SER A 47 -12.35 -2.78 0.75
N LEU A 48 -12.86 -3.10 1.95
CA LEU A 48 -12.15 -2.79 3.19
C LEU A 48 -10.84 -3.58 3.32
N GLU A 49 -10.82 -4.85 2.91
CA GLU A 49 -9.62 -5.67 2.90
C GLU A 49 -8.55 -5.14 1.95
N GLU A 50 -8.96 -4.73 0.75
CA GLU A 50 -8.06 -4.11 -0.23
C GLU A 50 -7.44 -2.82 0.33
N ILE A 51 -8.24 -1.94 0.94
CA ILE A 51 -7.73 -0.71 1.58
C ILE A 51 -6.75 -1.04 2.72
N GLN A 52 -7.06 -2.06 3.53
CA GLN A 52 -6.17 -2.51 4.60
C GLN A 52 -4.82 -3.00 4.06
N GLN A 53 -4.83 -3.73 2.94
CA GLN A 53 -3.61 -4.19 2.27
C GLN A 53 -2.77 -3.00 1.79
N TYR A 54 -3.38 -2.01 1.14
CA TYR A 54 -2.66 -0.79 0.72
C TYR A 54 -2.06 -0.04 1.91
N ARG A 55 -2.80 0.10 3.01
CA ARG A 55 -2.30 0.75 4.22
C ARG A 55 -1.19 -0.03 4.93
N ALA A 56 -1.17 -1.36 4.78
CA ALA A 56 -0.10 -2.19 5.32
C ALA A 56 1.21 -2.05 4.51
N ILE A 57 1.13 -1.69 3.22
CA ILE A 57 2.31 -1.39 2.40
C ILE A 57 2.96 -0.07 2.83
N GLY A 58 2.15 0.94 3.12
CA GLY A 58 2.59 2.24 3.58
C GLY A 58 1.63 3.36 3.21
N THR A 59 2.01 4.57 3.56
CA THR A 59 1.33 5.81 3.22
C THR A 59 1.75 6.33 1.84
N VAL A 60 0.96 7.24 1.29
CA VAL A 60 1.29 7.88 0.00
C VAL A 60 2.57 8.70 0.14
N GLU A 61 2.79 9.30 1.30
CA GLU A 61 3.97 10.05 1.68
C GLU A 61 5.22 9.16 1.71
N GLU A 62 5.15 8.00 2.35
CA GLU A 62 6.26 7.02 2.35
C GLU A 62 6.57 6.52 0.93
N CYS A 63 5.55 6.29 0.11
CA CYS A 63 5.74 5.93 -1.30
C CYS A 63 6.43 7.06 -2.08
N TRP A 64 6.05 8.32 -1.82
CA TRP A 64 6.64 9.48 -2.47
C TRP A 64 8.10 9.66 -2.05
N GLU A 65 8.42 9.55 -0.77
CA GLU A 65 9.79 9.59 -0.26
C GLU A 65 10.65 8.47 -0.84
N ALA A 66 10.14 7.24 -0.87
CA ALA A 66 10.83 6.09 -1.47
C ALA A 66 11.12 6.34 -2.95
N ARG A 67 10.17 6.91 -3.69
CA ARG A 67 10.33 7.28 -5.10
C ARG A 67 11.39 8.36 -5.29
N GLU A 68 11.36 9.44 -4.50
CA GLU A 68 12.36 10.51 -4.60
C GLU A 68 13.77 10.01 -4.23
N ARG A 69 13.87 9.09 -3.27
CA ARG A 69 15.14 8.45 -2.91
C ARG A 69 15.74 7.61 -4.05
N GLN A 70 14.89 7.01 -4.89
CA GLN A 70 15.33 6.25 -6.06
C GLN A 70 15.62 7.09 -7.30
N ARG A 71 15.22 8.37 -7.34
CA ARG A 71 15.60 9.26 -8.44
C ARG A 71 17.11 9.43 -8.49
N GLY A 72 17.67 9.37 -9.70
CA GLY A 72 19.09 9.61 -9.93
C GLY A 72 19.50 10.98 -9.40
N LYS A 73 20.58 11.04 -8.64
CA LYS A 73 21.20 12.29 -8.21
C LYS A 73 22.63 12.32 -8.70
N LYS A 74 23.06 13.48 -9.20
CA LYS A 74 24.43 13.68 -9.67
C LYS A 74 25.41 13.55 -8.52
N ARG A 75 26.54 12.90 -8.80
CA ARG A 75 27.66 12.82 -7.85
C ARG A 75 28.19 14.22 -7.54
N VAL A 76 28.57 14.44 -6.29
CA VAL A 76 29.22 15.68 -5.86
C VAL A 76 30.71 15.52 -6.13
N LEU A 77 31.30 16.45 -6.89
CA LEU A 77 32.75 16.49 -7.06
C LEU A 77 33.34 17.18 -5.83
N ASP A 78 34.19 16.47 -5.09
CA ASP A 78 35.07 17.06 -4.09
C ASP A 78 36.50 17.07 -4.62
N SER A 79 37.18 18.20 -4.49
CA SER A 79 38.53 18.39 -5.03
C SER A 79 39.42 19.02 -3.97
N TYR A 80 40.41 18.27 -3.51
CA TYR A 80 41.36 18.71 -2.51
C TYR A 80 42.80 18.43 -2.95
N CYS A 81 43.64 19.46 -2.98
CA CYS A 81 45.06 19.37 -3.35
C CYS A 81 45.33 18.64 -4.69
N GLY A 82 44.44 18.79 -5.69
CA GLY A 82 44.60 18.18 -7.02
C GLY A 82 44.08 16.74 -7.14
N PHE A 83 43.51 16.17 -6.08
CA PHE A 83 42.77 14.92 -6.11
C PHE A 83 41.28 15.20 -6.24
N ASN A 84 40.64 14.56 -7.21
CA ASN A 84 39.20 14.62 -7.43
C ASN A 84 38.55 13.32 -6.93
N SER A 85 37.60 13.43 -6.01
CA SER A 85 36.71 12.35 -5.59
C SER A 85 35.28 12.66 -6.01
N TYR A 86 34.50 11.62 -6.32
CA TYR A 86 33.08 11.77 -6.63
C TYR A 86 32.25 11.12 -5.53
N GLU A 87 31.60 11.93 -4.71
CA GLU A 87 30.88 11.47 -3.54
C GLU A 87 29.39 11.27 -3.79
N CYS A 88 28.79 10.36 -3.03
CA CYS A 88 27.34 10.21 -2.99
C CYS A 88 26.69 11.46 -2.36
N PRO A 89 25.73 12.12 -3.03
CA PRO A 89 25.09 13.35 -2.55
C PRO A 89 24.25 13.17 -1.28
N VAL A 90 24.01 11.93 -0.83
CA VAL A 90 23.18 11.62 0.34
C VAL A 90 24.00 11.23 1.57
N CYS A 91 25.11 10.53 1.39
CA CYS A 91 25.88 9.99 2.51
C CYS A 91 27.38 10.34 2.49
N GLY A 92 27.83 11.12 1.51
CA GLY A 92 29.24 11.56 1.36
C GLY A 92 30.21 10.42 1.07
N THR A 93 29.72 9.20 0.84
CA THR A 93 30.59 8.04 0.59
C THR A 93 30.92 7.97 -0.88
N GLU A 94 32.21 7.84 -1.19
CA GLU A 94 32.69 7.60 -2.55
C GLU A 94 32.14 6.25 -3.07
N PRO A 95 31.32 6.23 -4.14
CA PRO A 95 30.80 5.01 -4.71
C PRO A 95 31.92 4.18 -5.34
N VAL A 96 31.99 2.90 -4.98
CA VAL A 96 32.97 1.98 -5.56
C VAL A 96 32.57 1.58 -6.98
N GLY A 97 33.50 1.70 -7.93
CA GLY A 97 33.51 0.95 -9.19
C GLY A 97 32.33 1.18 -10.14
N GLY A 98 32.16 2.39 -10.69
CA GLY A 98 31.26 2.65 -11.83
C GLY A 98 29.77 2.34 -11.58
N SER A 99 29.39 1.99 -10.36
CA SER A 99 28.02 1.64 -10.00
C SER A 99 27.10 2.85 -10.13
N ASN A 100 25.91 2.60 -10.69
CA ASN A 100 24.82 3.57 -10.71
C ASN A 100 24.09 3.67 -9.37
N TYR A 101 24.57 2.99 -8.32
CA TYR A 101 24.00 3.03 -6.98
C TYR A 101 25.09 3.12 -5.91
N CYS A 102 24.86 3.95 -4.90
CA CYS A 102 25.73 4.02 -3.73
C CYS A 102 25.62 2.73 -2.91
N HIS A 103 26.74 2.04 -2.72
CA HIS A 103 26.81 0.79 -1.95
C HIS A 103 26.43 0.94 -0.46
N LYS A 104 26.55 2.15 0.10
CA LYS A 104 26.26 2.41 1.51
C LYS A 104 24.77 2.73 1.77
N CYS A 105 24.15 3.57 0.94
CA CYS A 105 22.80 4.09 1.20
C CYS A 105 21.75 3.74 0.15
N GLY A 106 22.14 3.05 -0.93
CA GLY A 106 21.27 2.62 -2.03
C GLY A 106 20.82 3.73 -2.97
N GLN A 107 21.29 4.97 -2.80
CA GLN A 107 20.92 6.10 -3.67
C GLN A 107 21.36 5.82 -5.12
N ARG A 108 20.44 5.98 -6.07
CA ARG A 108 20.77 5.95 -7.49
C ARG A 108 21.58 7.17 -7.88
N LEU A 109 22.67 6.95 -8.59
CA LEU A 109 23.62 7.95 -9.06
C LEU A 109 23.45 8.15 -10.56
N GLU A 110 23.61 9.40 -10.98
CA GLU A 110 23.62 9.85 -12.37
C GLU A 110 24.96 10.53 -12.70
#